data_AF-A0A821GCS4-F1
#
_entry.id   AF-A0A821GCS4-F1
#
_cell.length_a   1.000
_cell.length_b   1.000
_cell.length_c   1.000
_cell.angle_alpha   90.00
_cell.angle_beta   90.00
_cell.angle_gamma   90.00
#
_symmetry.space_group_name_H-M   'P 1'
#
loop_
_entity.id
_entity.type
_entity.pdbx_description
1 polymer ?
#
loop_
_entity_poly.entity_id
_entity_poly.type
_entity_poly.pdbx_seq_one_letter_code
_entity_poly.pdbx_strand_id
1 'polypeptide(L)'
;IGAVCNNAEIVNSQLRGQPTEGALLAIAMKMNIPHLREQFYREREWPFSHENKWMAVQCAPKYNPNEIRLYIKGCIEQILKLSKRYLHQGAAVQLTDEKHREFMADSNQLAAKGLRILAMATGTSFEDLTYVGMVGIIDPERPQVEQAVAQLKAGGVIVKMITGDAEKTAKAIALRLKIYHSNDLSVSGEDLDHMSAADIRNIVSQASVFYRVSPKHKLTIVK
;
A
#
# COMPACT_ATOMS: atom_id res chain seq x y z
N ILE A 1 8.30 -9.31 -9.94
CA ILE A 1 7.56 -8.01 -9.91
C ILE A 1 8.10 -7.09 -8.84
N GLY A 2 7.90 -7.38 -7.54
CA GLY A 2 8.26 -6.46 -6.45
C GLY A 2 9.73 -6.02 -6.33
N ALA A 3 10.68 -6.82 -6.83
CA ALA A 3 12.10 -6.45 -6.90
C ALA A 3 12.46 -5.64 -8.16
N VAL A 4 11.78 -5.87 -9.30
CA VAL A 4 12.09 -5.23 -10.59
C VAL A 4 11.41 -3.87 -10.70
N CYS A 5 10.12 -3.82 -10.37
CA CYS A 5 9.35 -2.58 -10.22
C CYS A 5 9.67 -1.95 -8.86
N ASN A 6 10.90 -1.48 -8.65
CA ASN A 6 11.38 -1.04 -7.34
C ASN A 6 12.53 -0.04 -7.46
N ASN A 7 12.43 1.06 -6.72
CA ASN A 7 13.46 2.11 -6.70
C ASN A 7 14.30 2.13 -5.41
N ALA A 8 13.97 1.30 -4.43
CA ALA A 8 14.80 1.16 -3.25
C ALA A 8 16.09 0.40 -3.54
N GLU A 9 17.06 0.56 -2.65
CA GLU A 9 18.33 -0.16 -2.63
C GLU A 9 18.70 -0.47 -1.18
N ILE A 10 19.34 -1.61 -0.96
CA ILE A 10 19.91 -1.96 0.34
C ILE A 10 21.42 -2.03 0.16
N VAL A 11 22.13 -1.03 0.68
CA VAL A 11 23.60 -0.90 0.55
C VAL A 11 24.19 -0.93 1.95
N ASN A 12 25.14 -1.84 2.21
CA ASN A 12 25.76 -2.03 3.53
C ASN A 12 24.71 -2.19 4.66
N SER A 13 23.66 -2.98 4.39
CA SER A 13 22.52 -3.17 5.29
C SER A 13 21.72 -1.91 5.64
N GLN A 14 21.93 -0.80 4.92
CA GLN A 14 21.12 0.41 5.03
C GLN A 14 20.15 0.51 3.86
N LEU A 15 18.88 0.74 4.17
CA LEU A 15 17.85 1.00 3.18
C LEU A 15 17.98 2.44 2.65
N ARG A 16 18.06 2.57 1.33
CA ARG A 16 17.85 3.82 0.59
C ARG A 16 16.54 3.71 -0.18
N GLY A 17 15.64 4.67 0.01
CA GLY A 17 14.29 4.64 -0.58
C GLY A 17 13.20 4.34 0.44
N GLN A 18 12.00 4.00 -0.05
CA GLN A 18 10.83 3.86 0.81
C GLN A 18 10.84 2.53 1.58
N PRO A 19 10.47 2.50 2.88
CA PRO A 19 10.36 1.27 3.67
C PRO A 19 9.54 0.17 3.00
N THR A 20 8.41 0.53 2.38
CA THR A 20 7.54 -0.40 1.63
C THR A 20 8.30 -1.11 0.50
N GLU A 21 9.14 -0.38 -0.23
CA GLU A 21 9.91 -0.92 -1.33
C GLU A 21 11.09 -1.77 -0.82
N GLY A 22 11.76 -1.31 0.24
CA GLY A 22 12.81 -2.06 0.92
C GLY A 22 12.33 -3.41 1.45
N ALA A 23 11.10 -3.48 1.98
CA ALA A 23 10.50 -4.74 2.44
C ALA A 23 10.40 -5.79 1.30
N LEU A 24 10.12 -5.36 0.07
CA LEU A 24 10.08 -6.25 -1.09
C LEU A 24 11.48 -6.77 -1.46
N LEU A 25 12.51 -5.92 -1.31
CA LEU A 25 13.91 -6.34 -1.51
C LEU A 25 14.37 -7.30 -0.42
N ALA A 26 13.96 -7.09 0.83
CA ALA A 26 14.23 -8.01 1.91
C ALA A 26 13.62 -9.40 1.66
N ILE A 27 12.41 -9.47 1.08
CA ILE A 27 11.82 -10.75 0.64
C ILE A 27 12.66 -11.38 -0.49
N ALA A 28 13.07 -10.59 -1.49
CA ALA A 28 13.92 -11.09 -2.57
C ALA A 28 15.26 -11.66 -2.06
N MET A 29 15.88 -11.02 -1.07
CA MET A 29 17.07 -11.52 -0.37
C MET A 29 16.79 -12.86 0.34
N LYS A 30 15.68 -12.96 1.08
CA LYS A 30 15.27 -14.21 1.75
C LYS A 30 14.94 -15.34 0.78
N MET A 31 14.50 -15.01 -0.43
CA MET A 31 14.27 -15.95 -1.54
C MET A 31 15.54 -16.25 -2.35
N ASN A 32 16.70 -15.75 -1.91
CA ASN A 32 17.99 -15.92 -2.57
C ASN A 32 18.06 -15.38 -4.01
N ILE A 33 17.33 -14.29 -4.28
CA ILE A 33 17.28 -13.57 -5.57
C ILE A 33 17.54 -12.04 -5.41
N PRO A 34 18.55 -11.60 -4.64
CA PRO A 34 18.76 -10.19 -4.30
C PRO A 34 19.04 -9.29 -5.50
N HIS A 35 19.69 -9.82 -6.54
CA HIS A 35 20.13 -9.07 -7.73
C HIS A 35 19.15 -9.20 -8.91
N LEU A 36 17.92 -9.66 -8.68
CA LEU A 36 16.97 -9.92 -9.78
C LEU A 36 16.73 -8.69 -10.66
N ARG A 37 16.69 -7.49 -10.07
CA ARG A 37 16.50 -6.23 -10.81
C ARG A 37 17.62 -5.99 -11.83
N GLU A 38 18.85 -6.35 -11.51
CA GLU A 38 20.03 -6.15 -12.37
C GLU A 38 20.01 -7.04 -13.62
N GLN A 39 19.14 -8.05 -13.65
CA GLN A 39 18.93 -8.93 -14.80
C GLN A 39 17.95 -8.34 -15.83
N PHE A 40 17.44 -7.13 -15.60
CA PHE A 40 16.50 -6.45 -16.51
C PHE A 40 17.07 -5.11 -17.00
N TYR A 41 16.75 -4.75 -18.24
CA TYR A 41 16.85 -3.39 -18.75
C TYR A 41 15.50 -2.70 -18.55
N ARG A 42 15.45 -1.63 -17.74
CA ARG A 42 14.25 -0.79 -17.55
C ARG A 42 14.21 0.28 -18.64
N GLU A 43 13.27 0.16 -19.56
CA GLU A 43 13.09 1.08 -20.68
C GLU A 43 12.28 2.30 -20.26
N ARG A 44 11.24 2.09 -19.45
CA ARG A 44 10.34 3.15 -19.00
C ARG A 44 9.88 2.90 -17.58
N GLU A 45 9.66 3.99 -16.86
CA GLU A 45 9.11 4.01 -15.51
C GLU A 45 7.93 4.97 -15.45
N TRP A 46 6.89 4.52 -14.75
CA TRP A 46 5.82 5.36 -14.23
C TRP A 46 5.95 5.37 -12.71
N PRO A 47 6.46 6.45 -12.12
CA PRO A 47 6.67 6.53 -10.67
C PRO A 47 5.33 6.46 -9.95
N PHE A 48 5.38 6.09 -8.66
CA PHE A 48 4.19 6.10 -7.82
C PHE A 48 3.55 7.50 -7.77
N SER A 49 2.25 7.58 -7.99
CA SER A 49 1.46 8.80 -7.74
C SER A 49 0.30 8.53 -6.78
N HIS A 50 -0.07 9.53 -5.98
CA HIS A 50 -1.20 9.44 -5.06
C HIS A 50 -2.55 9.34 -5.77
N GLU A 51 -2.63 9.86 -7.00
CA GLU A 51 -3.81 9.79 -7.87
C GLU A 51 -4.04 8.36 -8.37
N ASN A 52 -3.01 7.77 -8.98
CA ASN A 52 -3.09 6.45 -9.59
C ASN A 52 -2.94 5.32 -8.55
N LYS A 53 -2.26 5.57 -7.44
CA LYS A 53 -2.04 4.62 -6.32
C LYS A 53 -1.27 3.35 -6.74
N TRP A 54 -0.48 3.43 -7.81
CA TRP A 54 0.41 2.37 -8.30
C TRP A 54 1.70 2.94 -8.91
N MET A 55 2.71 2.08 -9.06
CA MET A 55 3.97 2.30 -9.78
C MET A 55 4.11 1.20 -10.85
N ALA A 56 4.65 1.53 -12.02
CA ALA A 56 4.93 0.55 -13.06
C ALA A 56 6.31 0.75 -13.70
N VAL A 57 6.88 -0.34 -14.21
CA VAL A 57 8.08 -0.32 -15.05
C VAL A 57 7.87 -1.20 -16.27
N GLN A 58 8.28 -0.70 -17.43
CA GLN A 58 8.43 -1.48 -18.65
C GLN A 58 9.90 -1.89 -18.76
N CYS A 59 10.15 -3.18 -18.90
CA CYS A 59 11.49 -3.73 -18.93
C CYS A 59 11.57 -5.02 -19.73
N ALA A 60 12.77 -5.35 -20.21
CA ALA A 60 13.08 -6.63 -20.82
C ALA A 60 14.21 -7.33 -20.05
N PRO A 61 14.19 -8.67 -19.94
CA PRO A 61 15.33 -9.42 -19.42
C PRO A 61 16.58 -9.19 -20.28
N LYS A 62 17.75 -9.06 -19.66
CA LYS A 62 19.01 -8.83 -20.39
C LYS A 62 19.38 -9.95 -21.36
N TYR A 63 18.97 -11.19 -21.06
CA TYR A 63 19.20 -12.36 -21.91
C TYR A 63 18.20 -12.45 -23.08
N ASN A 64 17.10 -11.69 -23.04
CA ASN A 64 16.10 -11.65 -24.12
C ASN A 64 15.48 -10.24 -24.23
N PRO A 65 16.19 -9.27 -24.82
CA PRO A 65 15.73 -7.88 -24.89
C PRO A 65 14.42 -7.67 -25.65
N ASN A 66 14.00 -8.63 -26.47
CA ASN A 66 12.73 -8.56 -27.21
C ASN A 66 11.52 -8.94 -26.36
N GLU A 67 11.73 -9.54 -25.17
CA GLU A 67 10.66 -9.93 -24.26
C GLU A 67 10.28 -8.77 -23.33
N ILE A 68 9.68 -7.75 -23.91
CA ILE A 68 9.24 -6.57 -23.18
C ILE A 68 8.05 -6.94 -22.29
N ARG A 69 8.17 -6.63 -21.00
CA ARG A 69 7.13 -6.83 -19.99
C ARG A 69 6.87 -5.56 -19.21
N LEU A 70 5.61 -5.35 -18.89
CA LEU A 70 5.15 -4.38 -17.91
C LEU A 70 5.02 -5.08 -16.56
N TYR A 71 5.62 -4.49 -15.53
CA TYR A 71 5.47 -4.89 -14.14
C TYR A 71 4.85 -3.73 -13.36
N ILE A 72 3.76 -3.99 -12.67
CA ILE A 72 3.03 -2.98 -11.90
C ILE A 72 2.81 -3.46 -10.46
N LYS A 73 2.93 -2.54 -9.51
CA LYS A 73 2.59 -2.77 -8.10
C LYS A 73 1.82 -1.58 -7.54
N GLY A 74 0.84 -1.83 -6.68
CA GLY A 74 -0.01 -0.76 -6.17
C GLY A 74 -1.07 -1.25 -5.20
N CYS A 75 -2.02 -0.37 -4.86
CA CYS A 75 -3.16 -0.80 -4.05
C CYS A 75 -4.04 -1.79 -4.84
N ILE A 76 -4.61 -2.76 -4.12
CA ILE A 76 -5.31 -3.88 -4.75
C ILE A 76 -6.47 -3.45 -5.63
N GLU A 77 -7.19 -2.39 -5.24
CA GLU A 77 -8.36 -1.91 -5.98
C GLU A 77 -7.96 -1.45 -7.38
N GLN A 78 -6.83 -0.78 -7.52
CA GLN A 78 -6.35 -0.28 -8.82
C GLN A 78 -5.73 -1.40 -9.65
N ILE A 79 -4.97 -2.30 -9.02
CA ILE A 79 -4.36 -3.42 -9.75
C ILE A 79 -5.43 -4.36 -10.30
N LEU A 80 -6.46 -4.70 -9.51
CA LEU A 80 -7.55 -5.54 -10.00
C LEU A 80 -8.37 -4.84 -11.08
N LYS A 81 -8.65 -3.53 -10.93
CA LYS A 81 -9.35 -2.74 -11.97
C LYS A 81 -8.61 -2.75 -13.31
N LEU A 82 -7.27 -2.72 -13.28
CA LEU A 82 -6.45 -2.72 -14.48
C LEU A 82 -6.20 -4.14 -15.05
N SER A 83 -6.48 -5.19 -14.27
CA SER A 83 -6.21 -6.57 -14.68
C SER A 83 -7.41 -7.21 -15.36
N LYS A 84 -7.21 -7.82 -16.53
CA LYS A 84 -8.25 -8.64 -17.20
C LYS A 84 -8.14 -10.11 -16.84
N ARG A 85 -6.98 -10.53 -16.37
CA ARG A 85 -6.65 -11.93 -16.06
C ARG A 85 -6.05 -12.04 -14.67
N TYR A 86 -5.95 -13.24 -14.16
CA TYR A 86 -5.12 -13.57 -13.01
C TYR A 86 -4.30 -14.82 -13.27
N LEU A 87 -3.20 -14.97 -12.55
CA LEU A 87 -2.33 -16.14 -12.62
C LEU A 87 -2.92 -17.26 -11.76
N HIS A 88 -3.26 -18.38 -12.39
CA HIS A 88 -3.72 -19.59 -11.72
C HIS A 88 -2.86 -20.77 -12.19
N GLN A 89 -2.15 -21.42 -11.25
CA GLN A 89 -1.31 -22.58 -11.54
C GLN A 89 -0.34 -22.37 -12.72
N GLY A 90 0.22 -21.16 -12.85
CA GLY A 90 1.18 -20.81 -13.91
C GLY A 90 0.54 -20.34 -15.22
N ALA A 91 -0.77 -20.42 -15.39
CA ALA A 91 -1.49 -19.94 -16.55
C ALA A 91 -2.27 -18.66 -16.26
N ALA A 92 -2.31 -17.73 -17.21
CA ALA A 92 -3.19 -16.57 -17.13
C ALA A 92 -4.62 -16.99 -17.48
N VAL A 93 -5.59 -16.77 -16.59
CA VAL A 93 -7.01 -17.09 -16.78
C VAL A 93 -7.87 -15.84 -16.59
N GLN A 94 -9.08 -15.82 -17.17
CA GLN A 94 -9.95 -14.65 -17.10
C GLN A 94 -10.27 -14.27 -15.65
N LEU A 95 -10.13 -12.98 -15.32
CA LEU A 95 -10.57 -12.45 -14.03
C LEU A 95 -12.09 -12.26 -14.09
N THR A 96 -12.81 -13.07 -13.32
CA THR A 96 -14.26 -12.97 -13.16
C THR A 96 -14.61 -12.09 -11.96
N ASP A 97 -15.83 -11.56 -11.90
CA ASP A 97 -16.31 -10.79 -10.75
C ASP A 97 -16.29 -11.57 -9.44
N GLU A 98 -16.50 -12.89 -9.52
CA GLU A 98 -16.36 -13.80 -8.37
C GLU A 98 -14.92 -13.80 -7.85
N LYS A 99 -13.93 -14.03 -8.72
CA LYS A 99 -12.52 -14.02 -8.33
C LYS A 99 -12.04 -12.64 -7.91
N HIS A 100 -12.54 -11.59 -8.53
CA HIS A 100 -12.29 -10.23 -8.07
C HIS A 100 -12.75 -10.03 -6.62
N ARG A 101 -13.97 -10.47 -6.28
CA ARG A 101 -14.49 -10.37 -4.89
C ARG A 101 -13.69 -11.24 -3.91
N GLU A 102 -13.26 -12.42 -4.31
CA GLU A 102 -12.41 -13.30 -3.52
C GLU A 102 -11.07 -12.62 -3.17
N PHE A 103 -10.34 -12.08 -4.15
CA PHE A 103 -9.07 -11.39 -3.89
C PHE A 103 -9.25 -10.13 -3.04
N MET A 104 -10.35 -9.40 -3.21
CA MET A 104 -10.69 -8.28 -2.33
C MET A 104 -10.97 -8.75 -0.89
N ALA A 105 -11.64 -9.89 -0.71
CA ALA A 105 -11.90 -10.47 0.61
C ALA A 105 -10.59 -10.91 1.29
N ASP A 106 -9.68 -11.57 0.57
CA ASP A 106 -8.36 -11.96 1.09
C ASP A 106 -7.55 -10.75 1.52
N SER A 107 -7.53 -9.69 0.71
CA SER A 107 -6.88 -8.43 1.07
C SER A 107 -7.48 -7.83 2.35
N ASN A 108 -8.80 -7.90 2.51
CA ASN A 108 -9.46 -7.40 3.71
C ASN A 108 -9.07 -8.19 4.96
N GLN A 109 -8.94 -9.51 4.86
CA GLN A 109 -8.49 -10.34 5.98
C GLN A 109 -7.06 -10.00 6.40
N LEU A 110 -6.17 -9.73 5.44
CA LEU A 110 -4.80 -9.30 5.74
C LEU A 110 -4.78 -7.88 6.33
N ALA A 111 -5.56 -6.95 5.78
CA ALA A 111 -5.67 -5.59 6.29
C ALA A 111 -6.23 -5.54 7.71
N ALA A 112 -7.19 -6.43 8.05
CA ALA A 112 -7.72 -6.56 9.41
C ALA A 112 -6.68 -7.00 10.44
N LYS A 113 -5.57 -7.61 9.99
CA LYS A 113 -4.40 -7.91 10.84
C LYS A 113 -3.44 -6.72 10.98
N GLY A 114 -3.77 -5.57 10.40
CA GLY A 114 -2.92 -4.37 10.38
C GLY A 114 -1.80 -4.44 9.34
N LEU A 115 -1.91 -5.30 8.32
CA LEU A 115 -0.93 -5.38 7.25
C LEU A 115 -1.21 -4.32 6.17
N ARG A 116 -0.16 -3.69 5.66
CA ARG A 116 -0.20 -2.88 4.44
C ARG A 116 -0.15 -3.81 3.23
N ILE A 117 -1.19 -3.76 2.40
CA ILE A 117 -1.33 -4.65 1.25
C ILE A 117 -0.78 -3.99 -0.01
N LEU A 118 0.03 -4.73 -0.77
CA LEU A 118 0.49 -4.33 -2.09
C LEU A 118 0.20 -5.44 -3.09
N ALA A 119 -0.64 -5.14 -4.08
CA ALA A 119 -0.96 -6.04 -5.17
C ALA A 119 0.05 -5.88 -6.32
N MET A 120 0.20 -6.94 -7.11
CA MET A 120 1.14 -7.01 -8.22
C MET A 120 0.48 -7.62 -9.45
N ALA A 121 0.77 -7.06 -10.62
CA ALA A 121 0.36 -7.61 -11.90
C ALA A 121 1.49 -7.50 -12.93
N THR A 122 1.37 -8.25 -14.03
CA THR A 122 2.30 -8.20 -15.15
C THR A 122 1.56 -8.38 -16.47
N GLY A 123 2.12 -7.84 -17.55
CA GLY A 123 1.49 -7.85 -18.86
C GLY A 123 2.44 -7.35 -19.95
N THR A 124 1.93 -7.20 -21.16
CA THR A 124 2.64 -6.55 -22.28
C THR A 124 2.33 -5.05 -22.36
N SER A 125 1.14 -4.65 -21.93
CA SER A 125 0.68 -3.26 -21.80
C SER A 125 -0.29 -3.10 -20.62
N PHE A 126 -0.77 -1.87 -20.37
CA PHE A 126 -1.77 -1.63 -19.32
C PHE A 126 -3.13 -2.26 -19.64
N GLU A 127 -3.43 -2.50 -20.92
CA GLU A 127 -4.67 -3.13 -21.41
C GLU A 127 -4.63 -4.66 -21.32
N ASP A 128 -3.46 -5.25 -21.03
CA ASP A 128 -3.20 -6.68 -21.00
C ASP A 128 -2.48 -7.10 -19.71
N LEU A 129 -3.03 -6.70 -18.56
CA LEU A 129 -2.49 -7.07 -17.25
C LEU A 129 -3.12 -8.35 -16.70
N THR A 130 -2.26 -9.18 -16.13
CA THR A 130 -2.58 -10.38 -15.36
C THR A 130 -2.20 -10.14 -13.90
N TYR A 131 -3.18 -10.15 -13.00
CA TYR A 131 -2.97 -10.13 -11.56
C TYR A 131 -2.18 -11.37 -11.12
N VAL A 132 -1.09 -11.18 -10.39
CA VAL A 132 -0.22 -12.28 -9.95
C VAL A 132 -0.43 -12.62 -8.48
N GLY A 133 -0.78 -11.62 -7.67
CA GLY A 133 -0.97 -11.80 -6.24
C GLY A 133 -0.77 -10.51 -5.47
N MET A 134 -0.71 -10.64 -4.14
CA MET A 134 -0.48 -9.54 -3.22
C MET A 134 0.47 -9.97 -2.11
N VAL A 135 1.07 -8.98 -1.46
CA VAL A 135 1.88 -9.16 -0.25
C VAL A 135 1.30 -8.30 0.86
N GLY A 136 1.33 -8.83 2.09
CA GLY A 136 1.06 -8.07 3.31
C GLY A 136 2.38 -7.66 3.97
N ILE A 137 2.57 -6.37 4.20
CA ILE A 137 3.76 -5.80 4.84
C ILE A 137 3.33 -5.29 6.21
N ILE A 138 3.99 -5.77 7.26
CA ILE A 138 3.77 -5.24 8.61
C ILE A 138 4.74 -4.09 8.88
N ASP A 139 4.21 -2.96 9.33
CA ASP A 139 4.99 -1.89 9.95
C ASP A 139 4.61 -1.91 11.45
N PRO A 140 5.38 -2.63 12.29
CA PRO A 140 4.98 -2.89 13.66
C PRO A 140 4.98 -1.59 14.49
N GLU A 141 4.01 -1.48 15.40
CA GLU A 141 4.00 -0.35 16.33
C GLU A 141 5.23 -0.43 17.25
N ARG A 142 5.75 0.72 17.70
CA ARG A 142 6.83 0.70 18.71
C ARG A 142 6.27 0.08 20.00
N PRO A 143 7.03 -0.76 20.72
CA PRO A 143 6.54 -1.48 21.90
C PRO A 143 5.89 -0.61 22.98
N GLN A 144 6.29 0.67 23.08
CA GLN A 144 5.80 1.60 24.10
C GLN A 144 4.54 2.37 23.69
N VAL A 145 4.08 2.26 22.44
CA VAL A 145 2.99 3.10 21.90
C VAL A 145 1.68 2.83 22.62
N GLU A 146 1.34 1.56 22.89
CA GLU A 146 0.10 1.23 23.59
C GLU A 146 0.05 1.87 24.98
N GLN A 147 1.13 1.76 25.75
CA GLN A 147 1.23 2.36 27.08
C GLN A 147 1.16 3.89 27.02
N ALA A 148 1.85 4.53 26.07
CA ALA A 148 1.84 5.97 25.90
C ALA A 148 0.43 6.49 25.56
N VAL A 149 -0.29 5.82 24.65
CA VAL A 149 -1.66 6.17 24.29
C VAL A 149 -2.58 6.03 25.51
N ALA A 150 -2.44 4.97 26.30
CA ALA A 150 -3.24 4.76 27.51
C ALA A 150 -3.02 5.87 28.55
N GLN A 151 -1.76 6.28 28.79
CA GLN A 151 -1.44 7.35 29.73
C GLN A 151 -1.98 8.71 29.28
N LEU A 152 -1.84 9.04 28.00
CA LEU A 152 -2.40 10.27 27.43
C LEU A 152 -3.92 10.32 27.59
N LYS A 153 -4.61 9.22 27.28
CA LYS A 153 -6.06 9.11 27.44
C LYS A 153 -6.50 9.23 28.91
N ALA A 154 -5.77 8.62 29.85
CA ALA A 154 -6.05 8.75 31.28
C ALA A 154 -5.91 10.20 31.79
N GLY A 155 -5.03 10.99 31.17
CA GLY A 155 -4.87 12.42 31.42
C GLY A 155 -5.89 13.32 30.70
N GLY A 156 -6.89 12.75 30.01
CA GLY A 156 -7.92 13.50 29.28
C GLY A 156 -7.48 14.02 27.90
N VAL A 157 -6.33 13.57 27.38
CA VAL A 157 -5.87 13.96 26.04
C VAL A 157 -6.58 13.12 24.97
N ILE A 158 -7.14 13.80 23.98
CA ILE A 158 -7.75 13.15 22.81
C ILE A 158 -6.64 12.78 21.82
N VAL A 159 -6.42 11.48 21.65
CA VAL A 159 -5.44 10.94 20.69
C VAL A 159 -6.15 10.64 19.36
N LYS A 160 -5.59 11.10 18.24
CA LYS A 160 -6.09 10.86 16.88
C LYS A 160 -4.99 10.23 16.02
N MET A 161 -5.37 9.31 15.12
CA MET A 161 -4.44 8.69 14.18
C MET A 161 -4.49 9.41 12.83
N ILE A 162 -3.31 9.74 12.28
CA ILE A 162 -3.17 10.33 10.93
C ILE A 162 -2.17 9.47 10.15
N THR A 163 -2.63 8.73 9.14
CA THR A 163 -1.80 7.79 8.38
C THR A 163 -2.04 7.86 6.86
N GLY A 164 -1.01 7.48 6.09
CA GLY A 164 -1.11 7.26 4.65
C GLY A 164 -1.68 5.89 4.27
N ASP A 165 -1.94 5.02 5.25
CA ASP A 165 -2.48 3.67 5.02
C ASP A 165 -3.93 3.68 4.53
N ALA A 166 -4.37 2.53 4.00
CA ALA A 166 -5.76 2.29 3.69
C ALA A 166 -6.63 2.22 4.97
N GLU A 167 -7.91 2.56 4.83
CA GLU A 167 -8.85 2.65 5.95
C GLU A 167 -8.83 1.41 6.86
N LYS A 168 -8.93 0.21 6.28
CA LYS A 168 -9.03 -1.04 7.06
C LYS A 168 -7.79 -1.31 7.89
N THR A 169 -6.61 -1.09 7.32
CA THR A 169 -5.33 -1.20 8.03
C THR A 169 -5.23 -0.16 9.14
N ALA A 170 -5.57 1.10 8.85
CA ALA A 170 -5.57 2.19 9.82
C ALA A 170 -6.51 1.90 11.00
N LYS A 171 -7.75 1.47 10.72
CA LYS A 171 -8.73 1.09 11.75
C LYS A 171 -8.27 -0.11 12.57
N ALA A 172 -7.68 -1.14 11.94
CA ALA A 172 -7.16 -2.30 12.65
C ALA A 172 -6.07 -1.93 13.67
N ILE A 173 -5.12 -1.06 13.26
CA ILE A 173 -4.07 -0.56 14.16
C ILE A 173 -4.68 0.35 15.23
N ALA A 174 -5.59 1.25 14.86
CA ALA A 174 -6.22 2.18 15.80
C ALA A 174 -7.10 1.48 16.84
N LEU A 175 -7.81 0.41 16.48
CA LEU A 175 -8.57 -0.45 17.40
C LEU A 175 -7.63 -1.12 18.41
N ARG A 176 -6.51 -1.67 17.93
CA ARG A 176 -5.50 -2.33 18.78
C ARG A 176 -4.92 -1.36 19.80
N LEU A 177 -4.60 -0.14 19.36
CA LEU A 177 -4.10 0.94 20.22
C LEU A 177 -5.19 1.64 21.03
N LYS A 178 -6.45 1.19 20.94
CA LYS A 178 -7.62 1.81 21.57
C LYS A 178 -7.77 3.29 21.23
N ILE A 179 -7.30 3.75 20.07
CA ILE A 179 -7.48 5.10 19.53
C ILE A 179 -8.86 5.23 18.89
N TYR A 180 -9.33 4.15 18.24
CA TYR A 180 -10.60 4.07 17.53
C TYR A 180 -11.55 3.10 18.23
N HIS A 181 -12.83 3.44 18.27
CA HIS A 181 -13.93 2.57 18.68
C HIS A 181 -14.90 2.34 17.53
N SER A 182 -15.72 1.28 17.56
CA SER A 182 -16.52 0.82 16.41
C SER A 182 -17.47 1.88 15.80
N ASN A 183 -17.87 2.89 16.59
CA ASN A 183 -18.75 3.98 16.15
C ASN A 183 -18.01 5.29 15.85
N ASP A 184 -16.69 5.30 15.97
CA ASP A 184 -15.90 6.49 15.70
C ASP A 184 -15.85 6.77 14.19
N LEU A 185 -15.76 8.05 13.87
CA LEU A 185 -15.62 8.49 12.50
C LEU A 185 -14.18 8.28 12.00
N SER A 186 -14.04 7.73 10.80
CA SER A 186 -12.81 7.69 10.03
C SER A 186 -12.98 8.46 8.73
N VAL A 187 -12.01 9.31 8.38
CA VAL A 187 -12.11 10.24 7.24
C VAL A 187 -10.95 10.01 6.28
N SER A 188 -11.23 9.92 4.98
CA SER A 188 -10.17 9.78 3.98
C SER A 188 -9.53 11.13 3.66
N GLY A 189 -8.29 11.10 3.17
CA GLY A 189 -7.66 12.29 2.58
C GLY A 189 -8.45 12.89 1.42
N GLU A 190 -9.15 12.05 0.65
CA GLU A 190 -9.97 12.47 -0.50
C GLU A 190 -11.23 13.22 -0.02
N ASP A 191 -11.88 12.75 1.04
CA ASP A 191 -13.01 13.48 1.65
C ASP A 191 -12.58 14.86 2.16
N LEU A 192 -11.37 14.96 2.74
CA LEU A 192 -10.82 16.23 3.20
C LEU A 192 -10.58 17.23 2.07
N ASP A 193 -10.20 16.78 0.87
CA ASP A 193 -9.99 17.65 -0.29
C ASP A 193 -11.30 18.29 -0.77
N HIS A 194 -12.45 17.68 -0.46
CA HIS A 194 -13.78 18.17 -0.82
C HIS A 194 -14.47 18.98 0.30
N MET A 195 -13.85 19.13 1.46
CA MET A 195 -14.41 19.84 2.61
C MET A 195 -13.94 21.30 2.67
N SER A 196 -14.81 22.19 3.15
CA SER A 196 -14.41 23.56 3.49
C SER A 196 -13.54 23.57 4.76
N ALA A 197 -12.77 24.65 4.97
CA ALA A 197 -11.98 24.80 6.20
C ALA A 197 -12.85 24.81 7.47
N ALA A 198 -14.12 25.23 7.38
CA ALA A 198 -15.06 25.17 8.49
C ALA A 198 -15.48 23.72 8.79
N ASP A 199 -15.78 22.94 7.75
CA ASP A 199 -16.16 21.53 7.89
C ASP A 199 -15.00 20.69 8.42
N ILE A 200 -13.77 20.96 7.96
CA ILE A 200 -12.58 20.27 8.46
C ILE A 200 -12.40 20.52 9.96
N ARG A 201 -12.59 21.74 10.46
CA ARG A 201 -12.49 22.01 11.91
C ARG A 201 -13.53 21.20 12.71
N ASN A 202 -14.73 21.07 12.18
CA ASN A 202 -15.80 20.27 12.82
C ASN A 202 -15.49 18.77 12.76
N ILE A 203 -14.98 18.27 11.63
CA ILE A 203 -14.68 16.84 11.46
C ILE A 203 -13.45 16.42 12.28
N VAL A 204 -12.48 17.32 12.43
CA VAL A 204 -11.25 17.07 13.21
C VAL A 204 -11.57 16.78 14.66
N SER A 205 -12.58 17.43 15.27
CA SER A 205 -12.98 17.12 16.64
C SER A 205 -13.63 15.74 16.77
N GLN A 206 -14.40 15.30 15.77
CA GLN A 206 -15.19 14.06 15.80
C GLN A 206 -14.44 12.80 15.34
N ALA A 207 -13.55 12.93 14.37
CA ALA A 207 -12.86 11.79 13.78
C ALA A 207 -11.69 11.29 14.63
N SER A 208 -11.56 9.97 14.75
CA SER A 208 -10.45 9.32 15.46
C SER A 208 -9.33 8.88 14.52
N VAL A 209 -9.65 8.65 13.23
CA VAL A 209 -8.70 8.15 12.22
C VAL A 209 -8.81 8.93 10.92
N PHE A 210 -7.67 9.43 10.45
CA PHE A 210 -7.50 9.98 9.09
C PHE A 210 -6.60 9.06 8.29
N TYR A 211 -7.08 8.57 7.14
CA TYR A 211 -6.39 7.58 6.32
C TYR A 211 -6.15 8.07 4.89
N ARG A 212 -5.20 7.44 4.18
CA ARG A 212 -4.70 7.88 2.85
C ARG A 212 -4.37 9.39 2.80
N VAL A 213 -3.86 9.95 3.90
CA VAL A 213 -3.55 11.40 3.98
C VAL A 213 -2.23 11.76 3.31
N SER A 214 -2.21 12.89 2.59
CA SER A 214 -1.00 13.49 2.02
C SER A 214 -0.27 14.37 3.06
N PRO A 215 1.00 14.77 2.83
CA PRO A 215 1.67 15.76 3.68
C PRO A 215 0.89 17.07 3.83
N LYS A 216 0.19 17.51 2.76
CA LYS A 216 -0.70 18.68 2.79
C LYS A 216 -1.85 18.49 3.78
N HIS A 217 -2.50 17.32 3.78
CA HIS A 217 -3.62 17.04 4.70
C HIS A 217 -3.16 17.02 6.16
N LYS A 218 -1.96 16.49 6.44
CA LYS A 218 -1.39 16.51 7.79
C LYS A 218 -1.27 17.94 8.33
N LEU A 219 -0.79 18.86 7.50
CA LEU A 219 -0.71 20.28 7.88
C LEU A 219 -2.10 20.88 8.11
N THR A 220 -3.09 20.52 7.30
CA THR A 220 -4.47 21.00 7.46
C THR A 220 -5.12 20.49 8.75
N ILE A 221 -4.90 19.23 9.12
CA ILE A 221 -5.48 18.62 10.34
C ILE A 221 -4.85 19.19 11.62
N VAL A 222 -3.56 19.53 11.58
CA VAL A 222 -2.81 20.04 12.75
C VAL A 222 -3.05 21.53 13.01
N LYS A 223 -3.45 22.30 11.98
CA LYS A 223 -3.78 23.72 12.09
C LYS A 223 -5.16 23.93 12.70
#